data_AF-A0A259JVY3-F1
#
_entry.id   AF-A0A259JVY3-F1
#
_cell.length_a   1.000
_cell.length_b   1.000
_cell.length_c   1.000
_cell.angle_alpha   90.00
_cell.angle_beta   90.00
_cell.angle_gamma   90.00
#
_symmetry.space_group_name_H-M   'P 1'
#
loop_
_entity.id
_entity.type
_entity.pdbx_description
1 polymer ?
#
loop_
_entity_poly.entity_id
_entity_poly.type
_entity_poly.pdbx_seq_one_letter_code
_entity_poly.pdbx_strand_id
1 'polypeptide(L)'
;ETALPAISRLLERLPAECHAVVRIEVADAAEEQPLASPATLDLRYLHRADRPAGRAGLLPAALREIAFPADLSTARAFAGCEQAEARDIRRFLTGTIGFEKSHRMVAAYWRLGHAGVDIGD
;
A
#
# COMPACT_ATOMS: atom_id res chain seq x y z
N GLU A 1 0.49 -9.78 3.66
CA GLU A 1 1.84 -9.43 3.17
C GLU A 1 2.15 -9.71 1.68
N THR A 2 1.18 -9.92 0.78
CA THR A 2 1.49 -10.30 -0.63
C THR A 2 2.32 -9.28 -1.41
N ALA A 3 2.20 -7.98 -1.10
CA ALA A 3 3.00 -6.92 -1.73
C ALA A 3 4.31 -6.58 -1.00
N LEU A 4 4.57 -7.18 0.17
CA LEU A 4 5.75 -6.86 0.99
C LEU A 4 7.08 -7.01 0.21
N PRO A 5 7.30 -8.06 -0.61
CA PRO A 5 8.52 -8.17 -1.39
C PRO A 5 8.68 -7.09 -2.47
N ALA A 6 7.57 -6.56 -3.00
CA ALA A 6 7.63 -5.46 -3.96
C ALA A 6 7.93 -4.12 -3.26
N ILE A 7 7.31 -3.90 -2.09
CA ILE A 7 7.54 -2.72 -1.25
C ILE A 7 9.00 -2.66 -0.78
N SER A 8 9.57 -3.76 -0.26
CA SER A 8 10.98 -3.79 0.19
C SER A 8 11.94 -3.34 -0.91
N ARG A 9 11.79 -3.89 -2.12
CA ARG A 9 12.64 -3.52 -3.27
C ARG A 9 12.47 -2.07 -3.71
N LEU A 10 11.25 -1.53 -3.58
CA LEU A 10 11.02 -0.10 -3.86
C LEU A 10 11.73 0.77 -2.83
N LEU A 11 11.60 0.44 -1.55
CA LEU A 11 12.19 1.19 -0.44
C LEU A 11 13.71 1.23 -0.49
N GLU A 12 14.35 0.11 -0.84
CA GLU A 12 15.81 0.02 -1.00
C GLU A 12 16.36 0.95 -2.10
N ARG A 13 15.52 1.33 -3.06
CA ARG A 13 15.90 2.11 -4.26
C ARG A 13 15.47 3.58 -4.18
N LEU A 14 14.77 3.99 -3.12
CA LEU A 14 14.38 5.38 -2.97
C LEU A 14 15.61 6.29 -2.80
N PRO A 15 15.58 7.53 -3.29
CA PRO A 15 16.54 8.56 -2.90
C PRO A 15 16.43 8.90 -1.40
N ALA A 16 17.51 9.37 -0.80
CA ALA A 16 17.55 9.71 0.63
C ALA A 16 16.67 10.92 0.99
N GLU A 17 16.43 11.80 0.02
CA GLU A 17 15.60 13.00 0.14
C GLU A 17 14.10 12.69 0.16
N CYS A 18 13.71 11.45 -0.13
CA CYS A 18 12.31 11.04 -0.09
C CYS A 18 11.80 10.84 1.34
N HIS A 19 10.50 11.09 1.50
CA HIS A 19 9.74 10.67 2.67
C HIS A 19 8.77 9.56 2.24
N ALA A 20 8.96 8.36 2.78
CA ALA A 20 8.15 7.20 2.47
C ALA A 20 7.14 6.93 3.60
N VAL A 21 5.85 7.04 3.30
CA VAL A 21 4.77 6.61 4.20
C VAL A 21 4.31 5.22 3.79
N VAL A 22 4.52 4.24 4.66
CA VAL A 22 4.34 2.82 4.37
C VAL A 22 3.36 2.20 5.36
N ARG A 23 2.33 1.53 4.83
CA ARG A 23 1.30 0.85 5.60
C ARG A 23 1.21 -0.60 5.11
N ILE A 24 1.47 -1.57 5.97
CA ILE A 24 1.57 -2.98 5.58
C ILE A 24 0.64 -3.81 6.44
N GLU A 25 -0.27 -4.54 5.79
CA GLU A 25 -1.14 -5.48 6.46
C GLU A 25 -0.48 -6.85 6.62
N VAL A 26 -0.36 -7.29 7.88
CA VAL A 26 0.20 -8.58 8.30
C VAL A 26 -0.76 -9.27 9.27
N ALA A 27 -0.56 -10.57 9.51
CA ALA A 27 -1.44 -11.32 10.42
C ALA A 27 -1.35 -10.76 11.85
N ASP A 28 -0.12 -10.66 12.34
CA ASP A 28 0.24 -10.23 13.69
C ASP A 28 1.70 -9.76 13.74
N ALA A 29 2.20 -9.50 14.95
CA ALA A 29 3.54 -8.98 15.18
C ALA A 29 4.67 -9.93 14.77
N ALA A 30 4.43 -11.24 14.69
CA ALA A 30 5.45 -12.21 14.29
C ALA A 30 5.73 -12.16 12.78
N GLU A 31 4.80 -11.62 12.01
CA GLU A 31 4.91 -11.43 10.56
C GLU A 31 5.52 -10.07 10.17
N GLU A 32 5.84 -9.22 11.15
CA GLU A 32 6.56 -7.96 10.90
C GLU A 32 7.99 -8.24 10.43
N GLN A 33 8.34 -7.70 9.26
CA GLN A 33 9.69 -7.83 8.71
C GLN A 33 10.41 -6.48 8.78
N PRO A 34 11.67 -6.40 9.21
CA PRO A 34 12.40 -5.15 9.12
C PRO A 34 12.54 -4.72 7.65
N LEU A 35 12.32 -3.44 7.37
CA LEU A 35 12.47 -2.86 6.03
C LEU A 35 13.60 -1.84 6.02
N ALA A 36 14.44 -1.90 4.99
CA ALA A 36 15.54 -0.98 4.78
C ALA A 36 15.17 0.07 3.74
N SER A 37 15.56 1.32 3.99
CA SER A 37 15.47 2.40 3.02
C SER A 37 16.51 3.47 3.34
N PRO A 38 17.14 4.10 2.34
CA PRO A 38 17.89 5.33 2.56
C PRO A 38 16.98 6.55 2.80
N ALA A 39 15.69 6.46 2.44
CA ALA A 39 14.70 7.52 2.64
C ALA A 39 14.26 7.62 4.10
N THR A 40 13.64 8.76 4.47
CA THR A 40 12.95 8.86 5.76
C THR A 40 11.70 7.99 5.73
N LEU A 41 11.60 7.04 6.65
CA LEU A 41 10.54 6.02 6.65
C LEU A 41 9.54 6.23 7.80
N ASP A 42 8.28 6.50 7.46
CA ASP A 42 7.12 6.33 8.34
C ASP A 42 6.48 4.98 8.03
N LEU A 43 6.90 3.94 8.75
CA LEU A 43 6.39 2.57 8.61
C LEU A 43 5.41 2.23 9.72
N ARG A 44 4.23 1.73 9.35
CA ARG A 44 3.24 1.17 10.28
C ARG A 44 2.74 -0.19 9.80
N TYR A 45 2.92 -1.21 10.63
CA TYR A 45 2.27 -2.51 10.47
C TYR A 45 0.83 -2.46 10.97
N LEU A 46 -0.08 -3.04 10.18
CA LEU A 46 -1.51 -3.12 10.44
C LEU A 46 -1.84 -4.59 10.71
N HIS A 47 -2.08 -4.93 11.97
CA HIS A 47 -2.32 -6.32 12.37
C HIS A 47 -3.78 -6.67 12.15
N ARG A 48 -4.01 -7.77 11.42
CA ARG A 48 -5.36 -8.31 11.25
C ARG A 48 -5.93 -8.88 12.55
N ALA A 49 -5.05 -9.40 13.42
CA ALA A 49 -5.43 -10.30 14.51
C ALA A 49 -6.31 -11.44 13.94
N ASP A 50 -7.48 -11.68 14.51
CA ASP A 50 -8.36 -12.78 14.08
C ASP A 50 -9.16 -12.50 12.78
N ARG A 51 -9.02 -11.31 12.18
CA ARG A 51 -9.74 -11.00 10.95
C ARG A 51 -9.10 -11.70 9.74
N PRO A 52 -9.90 -12.31 8.86
CA PRO A 52 -9.36 -12.91 7.64
C PRO A 52 -8.79 -11.85 6.69
N ALA A 53 -7.72 -12.22 5.99
CA ALA A 53 -7.14 -11.39 4.94
C ALA A 53 -8.20 -10.99 3.89
N GLY A 54 -8.09 -9.78 3.35
CA GLY A 54 -9.04 -9.25 2.35
C GLY A 54 -10.41 -8.87 2.90
N ARG A 55 -10.65 -9.01 4.22
CA ARG A 55 -11.88 -8.54 4.89
C ARG A 55 -11.61 -7.59 6.04
N ALA A 56 -10.35 -7.27 6.33
CA ALA A 56 -9.99 -6.44 7.47
C ALA A 56 -10.25 -4.94 7.23
N GLY A 57 -10.20 -4.48 5.97
CA GLY A 57 -10.44 -3.08 5.59
C GLY A 57 -9.37 -2.11 6.12
N LEU A 58 -8.21 -2.63 6.52
CA LEU A 58 -7.19 -1.90 7.24
C LEU A 58 -6.44 -0.94 6.33
N LEU A 59 -6.13 -1.35 5.10
CA LEU A 59 -5.36 -0.53 4.16
C LEU A 59 -6.14 0.71 3.71
N PRO A 60 -7.41 0.62 3.27
CA PRO A 60 -8.19 1.82 2.94
C PRO A 60 -8.42 2.73 4.14
N ALA A 61 -8.57 2.19 5.36
CA ALA A 61 -8.72 3.00 6.57
C ALA A 61 -7.44 3.78 6.86
N ALA A 62 -6.29 3.09 6.91
CA ALA A 62 -4.99 3.70 7.15
C ALA A 62 -4.62 4.74 6.09
N LEU A 63 -4.98 4.53 4.83
CA LEU A 63 -4.75 5.49 3.74
C LEU A 63 -5.42 6.84 3.99
N ARG A 64 -6.59 6.86 4.63
CA ARG A 64 -7.35 8.10 4.92
C ARG A 64 -6.73 8.94 6.03
N GLU A 65 -5.86 8.35 6.83
CA GLU A 65 -5.13 9.04 7.90
C GLU A 65 -3.83 9.70 7.41
N ILE A 66 -3.41 9.41 6.18
CA ILE A 66 -2.17 9.95 5.62
C ILE A 66 -2.39 11.41 5.22
N ALA A 67 -1.50 12.28 5.70
CA ALA A 67 -1.38 13.64 5.19
C ALA A 67 -0.63 13.61 3.85
N PHE A 68 -1.30 14.07 2.79
CA PHE A 68 -0.69 14.18 1.46
C PHE A 68 -0.07 15.57 1.28
N PRO A 69 1.04 15.68 0.52
CA PRO A 69 1.59 16.98 0.17
C PRO A 69 0.61 17.75 -0.71
N ALA A 70 0.63 19.08 -0.60
CA ALA A 70 -0.20 19.94 -1.45
C ALA A 70 0.17 19.80 -2.94
N ASP A 71 1.47 19.61 -3.24
CA ASP A 71 1.95 19.33 -4.59
C ASP A 71 2.08 17.81 -4.83
N LEU A 72 1.05 17.25 -5.45
CA LEU A 72 1.00 15.83 -5.82
C LEU A 72 1.86 15.48 -7.04
N SER A 73 2.46 16.45 -7.73
CA SER A 73 3.31 16.19 -8.90
C SER A 73 4.62 15.48 -8.51
N THR A 74 5.06 15.70 -7.27
CA THR A 74 6.25 15.08 -6.67
C THR A 74 5.94 13.77 -5.95
N ALA A 75 4.66 13.51 -5.65
CA ALA A 75 4.23 12.33 -4.93
C ALA A 75 4.03 11.12 -5.87
N ARG A 76 4.28 9.92 -5.37
CA ARG A 76 3.97 8.66 -6.04
C ARG A 76 3.26 7.73 -5.08
N ALA A 77 2.26 7.00 -5.56
CA ALA A 77 1.50 6.03 -4.76
C ALA A 77 1.64 4.62 -5.33
N PHE A 78 1.91 3.64 -4.46
CA PHE A 78 1.93 2.22 -4.81
C PHE A 78 1.04 1.44 -3.85
N ALA A 79 0.24 0.51 -4.37
CA ALA A 79 -0.49 -0.46 -3.57
C ALA A 79 -0.62 -1.79 -4.30
N GLY A 80 -0.37 -2.89 -3.59
CA GLY A 80 -0.70 -4.25 -4.01
C GLY A 80 -1.47 -4.94 -2.90
N CYS A 81 -2.74 -5.28 -3.14
CA CYS A 81 -3.61 -5.85 -2.12
C CYS A 81 -4.76 -6.66 -2.74
N GLU A 82 -5.77 -6.99 -1.93
CA GLU A 82 -6.97 -7.67 -2.41
C GLU A 82 -7.79 -6.75 -3.35
N GLN A 83 -8.48 -7.33 -4.33
CA GLN A 83 -9.20 -6.60 -5.38
C GLN A 83 -10.17 -5.51 -4.89
N ALA A 84 -10.99 -5.79 -3.87
CA ALA A 84 -11.94 -4.82 -3.32
C ALA A 84 -11.22 -3.66 -2.62
N GLU A 85 -10.17 -3.95 -1.85
CA GLU A 85 -9.35 -2.90 -1.24
C GLU A 85 -8.58 -2.09 -2.29
N ALA A 86 -8.03 -2.73 -3.31
CA ALA A 86 -7.34 -2.07 -4.42
C ALA A 86 -8.29 -1.11 -5.15
N ARG A 87 -9.55 -1.51 -5.38
CA ARG A 87 -10.59 -0.65 -5.95
C ARG A 87 -10.88 0.56 -5.05
N ASP A 88 -10.97 0.36 -3.74
CA ASP A 88 -11.25 1.42 -2.77
C ASP A 88 -10.10 2.42 -2.64
N ILE A 89 -8.87 1.93 -2.58
CA ILE A 89 -7.64 2.73 -2.60
C ILE A 89 -7.58 3.55 -3.89
N ARG A 90 -7.82 2.92 -5.05
CA ARG A 90 -7.81 3.59 -6.35
C ARG A 90 -8.84 4.73 -6.41
N ARG A 91 -10.06 4.47 -5.91
CA ARG A 91 -11.13 5.47 -5.83
C ARG A 91 -10.76 6.64 -4.94
N PHE A 92 -10.17 6.39 -3.77
CA PHE A 92 -9.77 7.45 -2.84
C PHE A 92 -8.61 8.30 -3.41
N LEU A 93 -7.56 7.66 -3.92
CA LEU A 93 -6.40 8.37 -4.48
C LEU A 93 -6.79 9.28 -5.64
N THR A 94 -7.66 8.83 -6.55
CA THR A 94 -8.07 9.67 -7.69
C THR A 94 -9.23 10.60 -7.35
N GLY A 95 -10.30 10.10 -6.72
CA GLY A 95 -11.52 10.87 -6.51
C GLY A 95 -11.47 11.84 -5.34
N THR A 96 -10.63 11.59 -4.33
CA THR A 96 -10.53 12.43 -3.13
C THR A 96 -9.23 13.20 -3.09
N ILE A 97 -8.10 12.53 -3.34
CA ILE A 97 -6.78 13.18 -3.27
C ILE A 97 -6.44 13.87 -4.59
N GLY A 98 -6.81 13.30 -5.73
CA GLY A 98 -6.53 13.87 -7.06
C GLY A 98 -5.24 13.38 -7.72
N PHE A 99 -4.75 12.19 -7.36
CA PHE A 99 -3.60 11.58 -8.04
C PHE A 99 -3.91 11.30 -9.52
N GLU A 100 -3.03 11.79 -10.40
CA GLU A 100 -2.99 11.39 -11.80
C GLU A 100 -2.65 9.90 -11.95
N LYS A 101 -3.13 9.29 -13.05
CA LYS A 101 -2.89 7.88 -13.34
C LYS A 101 -1.39 7.56 -13.42
N SER A 102 -0.58 8.44 -14.00
CA SER A 102 0.88 8.31 -14.13
C SER A 102 1.63 8.31 -12.80
N HIS A 103 1.03 8.86 -11.74
CA HIS A 103 1.66 9.00 -10.42
C HIS A 103 1.19 7.93 -9.43
N ARG A 104 0.39 6.95 -9.87
CA ARG A 104 -0.08 5.85 -9.02
C ARG A 104 -0.05 4.50 -9.71
N MET A 105 0.34 3.48 -8.97
CA MET A 105 0.25 2.07 -9.36
C MET A 105 -0.50 1.31 -8.28
N VAL A 106 -1.73 0.87 -8.59
CA VAL A 106 -2.58 0.15 -7.65
C VAL A 106 -2.98 -1.17 -8.28
N ALA A 107 -2.42 -2.27 -7.83
CA ALA A 107 -2.62 -3.60 -8.41
C ALA A 107 -3.44 -4.50 -7.46
N ALA A 108 -4.38 -5.24 -8.04
CA ALA A 108 -5.19 -6.24 -7.34
C ALA A 108 -4.46 -7.59 -7.39
N TYR A 109 -3.53 -7.83 -6.47
CA TYR A 109 -2.69 -9.04 -6.52
C TYR A 109 -3.47 -10.33 -6.35
N TRP A 110 -4.62 -10.28 -5.69
CA TRP A 110 -5.46 -11.46 -5.48
C TRP A 110 -6.90 -11.03 -5.23
N ARG A 111 -7.81 -12.00 -5.29
CA ARG A 111 -9.23 -11.79 -5.03
C ARG A 111 -9.75 -12.87 -4.09
N LEU A 112 -10.47 -12.46 -3.06
CA LEU A 112 -11.03 -13.43 -2.13
C LEU A 112 -12.01 -14.39 -2.83
N GLY A 113 -11.88 -15.69 -2.53
CA GLY A 113 -12.72 -16.74 -3.12
C GLY A 113 -12.38 -17.10 -4.58
N HIS A 114 -11.25 -16.61 -5.12
CA HIS A 114 -10.79 -16.95 -6.46
C HIS A 114 -9.35 -17.48 -6.41
N ALA A 115 -9.10 -18.62 -7.07
CA ALA A 115 -7.74 -19.13 -7.26
C ALA A 115 -7.14 -18.47 -8.52
N GLY A 116 -6.25 -17.50 -8.34
CA GLY A 116 -5.56 -16.80 -9.44
C GLY A 116 -5.10 -15.39 -9.06
N VAL A 117 -3.99 -14.96 -9.66
CA VAL A 117 -3.43 -13.61 -9.52
C VAL A 117 -3.96 -12.76 -10.67
N ASP A 118 -4.83 -11.80 -10.38
CA ASP A 118 -5.38 -10.87 -11.37
C ASP A 118 -4.42 -9.68 -11.52
N ILE A 119 -3.26 -9.90 -12.13
CA ILE A 119 -2.29 -8.82 -12.39
C ILE A 119 -2.87 -7.96 -13.51
N GLY A 120 -3.79 -7.05 -13.17
CA GLY A 120 -4.47 -6.20 -14.14
C GLY A 120 -3.47 -5.40 -14.97
N ASP A 121 -3.67 -5.42 -16.29
CA ASP A 121 -3.02 -4.57 -17.30
C ASP A 121 -3.11 -3.06 -16.97
#